data_AF-A0A2D4GAU5-F1
#
_entry.id   AF-A0A2D4GAU5-F1
#
_cell.length_a   1.000
_cell.length_b   1.000
_cell.length_c   1.000
_cell.angle_alpha   90.00
_cell.angle_beta   90.00
_cell.angle_gamma   90.00
#
_symmetry.space_group_name_H-M   'P 1'
#
loop_
_entity.id
_entity.type
_entity.pdbx_description
1 polymer ?
#
loop_
_entity_poly.entity_id
_entity_poly.type
_entity_poly.pdbx_seq_one_letter_code
_entity_poly.pdbx_strand_id
1 'polypeptide(L)'
;VLIINLELMCLCLESVLLSNNVIFIDISAFRPCPTFSNPENVDLIKSHLLEILNHVKALTEDTSQTISSSEIFSTEWNLCTLFGVLLGYPASYNFPTQKSSDNCLTLIPLRVFTVQATFCMVNSDFKVRFYSFSIPELLYPDMKTNLSAWCEKLKDAFKAQKEFADFCIASEVVALSAVAL
;
A
#
# COMPACT_ATOMS: atom_id res chain seq x y z
N VAL A 1 -11.82 -5.47 -7.57
CA VAL A 1 -11.21 -5.38 -8.92
C VAL A 1 -10.06 -4.40 -8.83
N LEU A 2 -8.87 -4.79 -9.26
CA LEU A 2 -7.71 -3.90 -9.38
C LEU A 2 -7.47 -3.65 -10.86
N ILE A 3 -7.37 -2.38 -11.25
CA ILE A 3 -7.02 -1.99 -12.63
C ILE A 3 -5.55 -1.62 -12.62
N ILE A 4 -4.75 -2.29 -13.44
CA ILE A 4 -3.30 -2.14 -13.47
C ILE A 4 -2.82 -1.86 -14.88
N ASN A 5 -1.75 -1.08 -14.98
CA ASN A 5 -0.89 -1.11 -16.15
C ASN A 5 0.09 -2.29 -15.97
N LEU A 6 0.06 -3.28 -16.85
CA LEU A 6 0.83 -4.52 -16.70
C LEU A 6 2.34 -4.25 -16.65
N GLU A 7 2.86 -3.41 -17.56
CA GLU A 7 4.28 -3.07 -17.63
C GLU A 7 4.77 -2.38 -16.34
N LEU A 8 4.04 -1.36 -15.89
CA LEU A 8 4.39 -0.63 -14.67
C LEU A 8 4.22 -1.50 -13.42
N MET A 9 3.22 -2.39 -13.40
CA MET A 9 3.01 -3.29 -12.27
C MET A 9 4.13 -4.34 -12.16
N CYS A 10 4.61 -4.88 -13.29
CA CYS A 10 5.79 -5.74 -13.32
C CYS A 10 7.00 -5.06 -12.68
N LEU A 11 7.33 -3.84 -13.14
CA LEU A 11 8.47 -3.07 -12.60
C LEU A 11 8.29 -2.73 -11.11
N CYS A 12 7.06 -2.40 -10.69
CA CYS A 12 6.73 -2.12 -9.30
C CYS A 12 6.97 -3.34 -8.41
N LEU A 13 6.42 -4.49 -8.79
CA LEU A 13 6.55 -5.74 -8.04
C LEU A 13 8.00 -6.23 -7.99
N GLU A 14 8.74 -6.16 -9.10
CA GLU A 14 10.18 -6.46 -9.12
C GLU A 14 10.96 -5.55 -8.15
N SER A 15 10.66 -4.25 -8.16
CA SER A 15 11.28 -3.31 -7.23
C SER A 15 10.99 -3.68 -5.78
N VAL A 16 9.74 -3.99 -5.43
CA VAL A 16 9.34 -4.39 -4.06
C VAL A 16 9.99 -5.70 -3.63
N LEU A 17 10.16 -6.66 -4.54
CA LEU A 17 10.80 -7.94 -4.22
C LEU A 17 12.33 -7.78 -3.99
N LEU A 18 12.97 -6.92 -4.78
CA LEU A 18 14.42 -6.65 -4.70
C LEU A 18 14.80 -5.68 -3.57
N SER A 19 13.93 -4.75 -3.23
CA SER A 19 14.20 -3.70 -2.25
C SER A 19 13.27 -3.81 -1.04
N ASN A 20 13.79 -3.60 0.16
CA ASN A 20 12.98 -3.56 1.39
C ASN A 20 12.27 -2.20 1.56
N ASN A 21 11.67 -1.69 0.48
CA ASN A 21 11.06 -0.36 0.41
C ASN A 21 9.64 -0.31 1.00
N VAL A 22 9.02 -1.48 1.24
CA VAL A 22 7.72 -1.60 1.91
C VAL A 22 7.91 -2.22 3.28
N ILE A 23 7.36 -1.56 4.29
CA ILE A 23 7.42 -2.02 5.68
C ILE A 23 6.14 -2.79 6.02
N PHE A 24 6.30 -4.02 6.50
CA PHE A 24 5.19 -4.85 6.94
C PHE A 24 5.01 -4.74 8.45
N ILE A 25 3.79 -4.43 8.88
CA ILE A 25 3.44 -4.19 10.28
C ILE A 25 2.49 -5.29 10.72
N ASP A 26 2.92 -6.09 11.70
CA ASP A 26 2.10 -7.12 12.34
C ASP A 26 1.12 -6.46 13.32
N ILE A 27 -0.17 -6.60 13.01
CA ILE A 27 -1.28 -6.07 13.80
C ILE A 27 -2.17 -7.18 14.38
N SER A 28 -1.64 -8.40 14.48
CA SER A 28 -2.38 -9.57 14.95
C SER A 28 -3.09 -9.31 16.30
N ALA A 29 -4.34 -9.76 16.42
CA ALA A 29 -5.19 -9.53 17.60
C ALA A 29 -4.59 -9.99 18.94
N PHE A 30 -3.74 -11.02 18.94
CA PHE A 30 -3.09 -11.53 20.15
C PHE A 30 -1.94 -10.63 20.65
N ARG A 31 -1.54 -9.61 19.88
CA ARG A 31 -0.48 -8.69 20.29
C ARG A 31 -1.04 -7.57 21.16
N PRO A 32 -0.28 -7.13 22.17
CA PRO A 32 -0.65 -5.96 22.97
C PRO A 32 -0.50 -4.65 22.20
N CYS A 33 0.36 -4.62 21.18
CA CYS A 33 0.59 -3.45 20.33
C CYS A 33 1.10 -3.88 18.93
N PRO A 34 0.93 -3.01 17.91
CA PRO A 34 1.51 -3.22 16.59
C PRO A 34 3.03 -3.29 16.62
N THR A 35 3.61 -4.18 15.83
CA THR A 35 5.07 -4.31 15.70
C THR A 35 5.48 -4.51 14.25
N PHE A 36 6.76 -4.42 13.92
CA PHE A 36 7.23 -4.89 12.62
C PHE A 36 6.98 -6.39 12.47
N SER A 37 6.64 -6.83 11.26
CA SER A 37 6.51 -8.24 10.91
C SER A 37 7.86 -8.94 11.03
N ASN A 38 7.84 -10.19 11.51
CA ASN A 38 9.05 -11.01 11.56
C ASN A 38 9.51 -11.40 10.14
N PRO A 39 10.78 -11.81 9.96
CA PRO A 39 11.31 -12.17 8.64
C PRO A 39 10.53 -13.28 7.93
N GLU A 40 10.10 -14.31 8.67
CA GLU A 40 9.34 -15.44 8.11
C GLU A 40 8.02 -14.99 7.47
N ASN A 41 7.29 -14.09 8.13
CA ASN A 41 6.06 -13.51 7.59
C ASN A 41 6.36 -12.61 6.39
N VAL A 42 7.45 -11.85 6.41
CA VAL A 42 7.86 -11.01 5.28
C VAL A 42 8.20 -11.88 4.06
N ASP A 43 8.92 -12.98 4.25
CA ASP A 43 9.27 -13.91 3.18
C ASP A 43 8.03 -14.58 2.59
N LEU A 44 7.05 -14.95 3.43
CA LEU A 44 5.76 -15.46 2.97
C LEU A 44 4.97 -14.42 2.16
N ILE A 45 4.96 -13.16 2.59
CA ILE A 45 4.32 -12.09 1.81
C ILE A 45 5.05 -11.91 0.46
N LYS A 46 6.39 -11.96 0.45
CA LYS A 46 7.18 -11.89 -0.78
C LYS A 46 6.92 -13.06 -1.72
N SER A 47 6.71 -14.28 -1.21
CA SER A 47 6.34 -15.42 -2.07
C SER A 47 4.98 -15.20 -2.73
N HIS A 48 3.99 -14.67 -2.01
CA HIS A 48 2.69 -14.31 -2.61
C HIS A 48 2.82 -13.20 -3.66
N LEU A 49 3.66 -12.17 -3.41
CA LEU A 49 3.93 -11.12 -4.39
C LEU A 49 4.64 -11.65 -5.64
N LEU A 50 5.51 -12.66 -5.49
CA LEU A 50 6.16 -13.34 -6.61
C LEU A 50 5.16 -14.14 -7.47
N GLU A 51 4.19 -14.80 -6.84
CA GLU A 51 3.08 -15.46 -7.57
C GLU A 51 2.30 -14.46 -8.42
N ILE A 52 1.97 -13.29 -7.85
CA ILE A 52 1.31 -12.21 -8.58
C ILE A 52 2.18 -11.70 -9.72
N LEU A 53 3.49 -11.48 -9.48
CA LEU A 53 4.41 -11.04 -10.53
C LEU A 53 4.46 -12.01 -11.70
N ASN A 54 4.56 -13.31 -11.43
CA ASN A 54 4.60 -14.33 -12.47
C ASN A 54 3.30 -14.34 -13.29
N HIS A 55 2.16 -14.15 -12.62
CA HIS A 55 0.86 -14.02 -13.28
C HIS A 55 0.79 -12.78 -14.18
N VAL A 56 1.23 -11.61 -13.69
CA VAL A 56 1.26 -10.37 -14.49
C VAL A 56 2.21 -10.49 -15.69
N LYS A 57 3.37 -11.16 -15.53
CA LYS A 57 4.31 -11.41 -16.64
C LYS A 57 3.70 -12.29 -17.72
N ALA A 58 3.05 -13.39 -17.33
CA ALA A 58 2.36 -14.27 -18.28
C ALA A 58 1.27 -13.54 -19.08
N LEU A 59 0.57 -12.59 -18.45
CA LEU A 59 -0.41 -11.74 -19.14
C LEU A 59 0.22 -10.70 -20.06
N THR A 60 1.44 -10.24 -19.75
CA THR A 60 2.16 -9.25 -20.57
C THR A 60 2.64 -9.86 -21.89
N GLU A 61 2.93 -11.17 -21.90
CA GLU A 61 3.32 -11.92 -23.10
C GLU A 61 2.16 -12.10 -24.10
N ASP A 62 0.91 -12.04 -23.62
CA ASP A 62 -0.30 -12.08 -24.44
C ASP A 62 -0.74 -10.65 -24.84
N THR A 63 -0.09 -10.08 -25.84
CA THR A 63 -0.36 -8.71 -26.33
C THR A 63 -1.59 -8.61 -27.24
N SER A 64 -2.47 -9.63 -27.25
CA SER A 64 -3.58 -9.70 -28.20
C SER A 64 -4.70 -8.70 -27.92
N GLN A 65 -4.80 -8.19 -26.68
CA GLN A 65 -5.89 -7.29 -26.24
C GLN A 65 -5.37 -6.10 -25.43
N THR A 66 -5.91 -4.90 -25.69
CA THR A 66 -5.57 -3.66 -24.96
C THR A 66 -6.12 -3.65 -23.52
N ILE A 67 -7.24 -4.35 -23.29
CA ILE A 67 -7.84 -4.52 -21.97
C ILE A 67 -8.15 -6.00 -21.83
N SER A 68 -7.62 -6.64 -20.80
CA SER A 68 -7.90 -8.02 -20.45
C SER A 68 -8.31 -8.13 -18.98
N SER A 69 -8.98 -9.21 -18.63
CA SER A 69 -9.35 -9.54 -17.26
C SER A 69 -8.80 -10.91 -16.91
N SER A 70 -8.17 -11.04 -15.76
CA SER A 70 -7.73 -12.31 -15.21
C SER A 70 -8.10 -12.37 -13.73
N GLU A 71 -8.26 -13.60 -13.25
CA GLU A 71 -8.53 -13.87 -11.85
C GLU A 71 -7.33 -14.55 -11.23
N ILE A 72 -6.96 -14.10 -10.04
CA ILE A 72 -5.95 -14.74 -9.20
C ILE A 72 -6.43 -14.66 -7.76
N PHE A 73 -6.48 -15.80 -7.09
CA PHE A 73 -6.97 -15.89 -5.72
C PHE A 73 -6.34 -17.07 -4.99
N SER A 74 -6.01 -16.85 -3.72
CA SER A 74 -5.62 -17.88 -2.77
C SER A 74 -6.25 -17.57 -1.41
N THR A 75 -6.74 -18.60 -0.72
CA THR A 75 -7.33 -18.46 0.63
C THR A 75 -6.31 -18.07 1.68
N GLU A 76 -5.03 -18.29 1.41
CA GLU A 76 -3.93 -17.96 2.31
C GLU A 76 -3.50 -16.49 2.21
N TRP A 77 -3.98 -15.76 1.22
CA TRP A 77 -3.58 -14.39 0.98
C TRP A 77 -4.29 -13.42 1.93
N ASN A 78 -3.50 -12.65 2.68
CA ASN A 78 -4.01 -11.46 3.32
C ASN A 78 -4.18 -10.36 2.26
N LEU A 79 -5.41 -10.19 1.79
CA LEU A 79 -5.73 -9.20 0.76
C LEU A 79 -5.41 -7.77 1.22
N CYS A 80 -5.67 -7.41 2.48
CA CYS A 80 -5.31 -6.09 3.00
C CYS A 80 -3.79 -5.85 2.87
N THR A 81 -2.97 -6.86 3.21
CA THR A 81 -1.52 -6.79 3.04
C THR A 81 -1.15 -6.56 1.57
N LEU A 82 -1.68 -7.40 0.67
CA LEU A 82 -1.32 -7.39 -0.75
C LEU A 82 -1.80 -6.12 -1.45
N PHE A 83 -3.03 -5.66 -1.19
CA PHE A 83 -3.55 -4.42 -1.76
C PHE A 83 -2.74 -3.21 -1.29
N GLY A 84 -2.29 -3.15 -0.03
CA GLY A 84 -1.40 -2.09 0.42
C GLY A 84 -0.12 -2.00 -0.42
N VAL A 85 0.49 -3.14 -0.74
CA VAL A 85 1.67 -3.20 -1.63
C VAL A 85 1.32 -2.79 -3.06
N LEU A 86 0.26 -3.37 -3.64
CA LEU A 86 -0.13 -3.15 -5.03
C LEU A 86 -0.59 -1.71 -5.31
N LEU A 87 -1.12 -1.02 -4.30
CA LEU A 87 -1.47 0.40 -4.36
C LEU A 87 -0.25 1.32 -4.17
N GLY A 88 0.93 0.76 -3.86
CA GLY A 88 2.18 1.50 -3.69
C GLY A 88 2.30 2.19 -2.33
N TYR A 89 1.65 1.69 -1.29
CA TYR A 89 1.80 2.24 0.06
C TYR A 89 3.20 1.95 0.62
N PRO A 90 3.79 2.86 1.39
CA PRO A 90 5.12 2.66 1.99
C PRO A 90 5.11 1.64 3.13
N ALA A 91 3.92 1.29 3.62
CA ALA A 91 3.72 0.31 4.66
C ALA A 91 2.42 -0.45 4.42
N SER A 92 2.39 -1.70 4.86
CA SER A 92 1.21 -2.54 4.77
C SER A 92 1.00 -3.34 6.06
N TYR A 93 -0.25 -3.47 6.47
CA TYR A 93 -0.62 -4.22 7.65
C TYR A 93 -0.72 -5.70 7.33
N ASN A 94 -0.24 -6.53 8.25
CA ASN A 94 -0.25 -7.98 8.16
C ASN A 94 -0.90 -8.58 9.40
N PHE A 95 -1.77 -9.57 9.18
CA PHE A 95 -2.47 -10.31 10.23
C PHE A 95 -2.95 -11.67 9.69
N PRO A 96 -3.22 -12.66 10.57
CA PRO A 96 -3.73 -13.95 10.15
C PRO A 96 -5.11 -13.84 9.47
N THR A 97 -5.26 -14.44 8.29
CA THR A 97 -6.49 -14.42 7.48
C THR A 97 -7.64 -15.27 8.03
N GLN A 98 -7.33 -16.26 8.88
CA GLN A 98 -8.24 -17.40 9.09
C GLN A 98 -9.18 -17.33 10.33
N LYS A 99 -9.14 -16.31 11.21
CA LYS A 99 -9.83 -16.44 12.52
C LYS A 99 -10.71 -15.29 13.01
N SER A 100 -10.45 -14.04 12.62
CA SER A 100 -11.36 -12.91 12.85
C SER A 100 -10.82 -11.66 12.14
N SER A 101 -11.66 -10.63 11.96
CA SER A 101 -11.22 -9.29 11.54
C SER A 101 -10.58 -8.50 12.69
N ASP A 102 -10.41 -9.13 13.87
CA ASP A 102 -9.86 -8.47 15.04
C ASP A 102 -8.38 -8.16 14.82
N ASN A 103 -7.96 -7.02 15.34
CA ASN A 103 -6.58 -6.56 15.28
C ASN A 103 -6.26 -5.76 16.54
N CYS A 104 -4.96 -5.54 16.77
CA CYS A 104 -4.51 -4.81 17.96
C CYS A 104 -4.57 -3.28 17.82
N LEU A 105 -5.26 -2.72 16.80
CA LEU A 105 -5.27 -1.27 16.54
C LEU A 105 -6.34 -0.51 17.35
N THR A 106 -7.24 -1.20 18.05
CA THR A 106 -8.28 -0.55 18.86
C THR A 106 -7.66 0.42 19.86
N LEU A 107 -8.04 1.70 19.75
CA LEU A 107 -7.53 2.82 20.55
C LEU A 107 -6.00 3.02 20.48
N ILE A 108 -5.31 2.36 19.57
CA ILE A 108 -3.91 2.67 19.26
C ILE A 108 -3.88 3.98 18.47
N PRO A 109 -3.06 4.96 18.86
CA PRO A 109 -2.86 6.15 18.06
C PRO A 109 -2.28 5.79 16.69
N LEU A 110 -2.98 6.19 15.63
CA LEU A 110 -2.60 5.99 14.24
C LEU A 110 -2.27 7.34 13.61
N ARG A 111 -1.12 7.41 12.94
CA ARG A 111 -0.80 8.53 12.06
C ARG A 111 -1.41 8.26 10.69
N VAL A 112 -2.41 9.05 10.33
CA VAL A 112 -3.06 9.00 9.03
C VAL A 112 -2.34 9.96 8.08
N PHE A 113 -1.96 9.46 6.91
CA PHE A 113 -1.42 10.23 5.81
C PHE A 113 -2.49 10.39 4.73
N THR A 114 -2.73 11.63 4.33
CA THR A 114 -3.63 11.97 3.23
C THR A 114 -2.82 12.64 2.13
N VAL A 115 -2.89 12.09 0.92
CA VAL A 115 -2.32 12.71 -0.27
C VAL A 115 -3.43 13.18 -1.18
N GLN A 116 -3.39 14.44 -1.54
CA GLN A 116 -4.39 15.07 -2.39
C GLN A 116 -3.74 16.05 -3.38
N ALA A 117 -4.40 16.26 -4.50
CA ALA A 117 -4.05 17.30 -5.46
C ALA A 117 -5.31 17.82 -6.16
N THR A 118 -5.24 19.03 -6.71
CA THR A 118 -6.29 19.63 -7.52
C THR A 118 -6.20 19.10 -8.95
N PHE A 119 -7.31 18.62 -9.53
CA PHE A 119 -7.34 18.20 -10.93
C PHE A 119 -7.66 19.37 -11.85
N CYS A 120 -6.65 19.87 -12.55
CA CYS A 120 -6.72 21.10 -13.33
C CYS A 120 -7.69 21.04 -14.52
N MET A 121 -8.02 19.85 -15.01
CA MET A 121 -8.79 19.66 -16.24
C MET A 121 -10.32 19.75 -16.04
N VAL A 122 -10.82 19.72 -14.80
CA VAL A 122 -12.27 19.78 -14.51
C VAL A 122 -12.64 21.13 -13.89
N ASN A 123 -12.06 21.44 -12.74
CA ASN A 123 -12.25 22.69 -12.02
C ASN A 123 -11.04 22.92 -11.10
N SER A 124 -10.57 24.16 -10.99
CA SER A 124 -9.54 24.60 -10.05
C SER A 124 -9.84 24.32 -8.57
N ASP A 125 -11.09 23.99 -8.22
CA ASP A 125 -11.47 23.62 -6.86
C ASP A 125 -11.65 22.10 -6.66
N PHE A 126 -11.57 21.30 -7.73
CA PHE A 126 -11.82 19.86 -7.63
C PHE A 126 -10.58 19.13 -7.09
N LYS A 127 -10.61 18.80 -5.80
CA LYS A 127 -9.54 18.07 -5.11
C LYS A 127 -9.78 16.56 -5.17
N VAL A 128 -8.78 15.84 -5.63
CA VAL A 128 -8.74 14.38 -5.66
C VAL A 128 -7.85 13.88 -4.53
N ARG A 129 -8.34 12.93 -3.75
CA ARG A 129 -7.53 12.18 -2.77
C ARG A 129 -7.00 10.92 -3.43
N PHE A 130 -5.67 10.81 -3.52
CA PHE A 130 -4.99 9.67 -4.14
C PHE A 130 -4.65 8.60 -3.12
N TYR A 131 -4.16 9.02 -1.95
CA TYR A 131 -3.75 8.11 -0.88
C TYR A 131 -4.43 8.51 0.42
N SER A 132 -4.83 7.50 1.17
CA SER A 132 -5.34 7.61 2.53
C SER A 132 -4.94 6.34 3.27
N PHE A 133 -3.84 6.40 4.02
CA PHE A 133 -3.35 5.23 4.75
C PHE A 133 -2.93 5.64 6.16
N SER A 134 -2.82 4.65 7.04
CA SER A 134 -2.38 4.88 8.42
C SER A 134 -1.19 4.01 8.76
N ILE A 135 -0.43 4.43 9.76
CA ILE A 135 0.56 3.61 10.46
C ILE A 135 0.38 3.80 11.97
N PRO A 136 0.76 2.83 12.82
CA PRO A 136 0.84 3.04 14.26
C PRO A 136 1.81 4.16 14.60
N GLU A 137 1.36 5.15 15.36
CA GLU A 137 2.17 6.31 15.73
C GLU A 137 3.45 5.89 16.48
N LEU A 138 3.36 4.80 17.26
CA LEU A 138 4.50 4.24 17.99
C LEU A 138 5.64 3.75 17.08
N LEU A 139 5.35 3.37 15.83
CA LEU A 139 6.34 2.91 14.85
C LEU A 139 6.82 4.05 13.93
N TYR A 140 6.18 5.22 13.97
CA TYR A 140 6.53 6.35 13.10
C TYR A 140 8.01 6.78 13.19
N PRO A 141 8.65 6.85 14.38
CA PRO A 141 10.06 7.25 14.47
C PRO A 141 10.99 6.38 13.63
N ASP A 142 10.79 5.06 13.68
CA ASP A 142 11.59 4.07 12.95
C ASP A 142 11.30 4.09 11.44
N MET A 143 10.08 4.47 11.07
CA MET A 143 9.62 4.53 9.67
C MET A 143 9.87 5.88 8.99
N LYS A 144 10.23 6.92 9.75
CA LYS A 144 10.29 8.31 9.29
C LYS A 144 11.13 8.49 8.03
N THR A 145 12.31 7.87 7.96
CA THR A 145 13.19 7.98 6.79
C THR A 145 12.57 7.37 5.54
N ASN A 146 11.98 6.17 5.66
CA ASN A 146 11.31 5.48 4.55
C ASN A 146 10.08 6.26 4.07
N LEU A 147 9.27 6.77 4.99
CA LEU A 147 8.10 7.60 4.68
C LEU A 147 8.51 8.91 4.01
N SER A 148 9.57 9.54 4.48
CA SER A 148 10.07 10.79 3.87
C SER A 148 10.55 10.53 2.44
N ALA A 149 11.31 9.46 2.21
CA ALA A 149 11.76 9.08 0.88
C ALA A 149 10.58 8.75 -0.06
N TRP A 150 9.55 8.05 0.44
CA TRP A 150 8.33 7.79 -0.31
C TRP A 150 7.59 9.09 -0.67
N CYS A 151 7.45 10.01 0.29
CA CYS A 151 6.83 11.33 0.08
C CYS A 151 7.57 12.15 -0.98
N GLU A 152 8.91 12.18 -0.96
CA GLU A 152 9.69 12.92 -1.96
C GLU A 152 9.56 12.29 -3.35
N LYS A 153 9.63 10.95 -3.47
CA LYS A 153 9.37 10.27 -4.74
C LYS A 153 7.99 10.62 -5.30
N LEU A 154 6.97 10.66 -4.45
CA LEU A 154 5.61 11.02 -4.86
C LEU A 154 5.51 12.48 -5.31
N LYS A 155 6.14 13.41 -4.58
CA LYS A 155 6.23 14.82 -5.00
C LYS A 155 6.89 14.95 -6.37
N ASP A 156 7.98 14.23 -6.61
CA ASP A 156 8.70 14.30 -7.88
C ASP A 156 7.88 13.72 -9.03
N ALA A 157 7.15 12.61 -8.81
CA ALA A 157 6.20 12.07 -9.77
C ALA A 157 5.09 13.08 -10.11
N PHE A 158 4.54 13.78 -9.11
CA PHE A 158 3.55 14.83 -9.34
C PHE A 158 4.14 16.09 -10.00
N LYS A 159 5.43 16.41 -9.84
CA LYS A 159 6.06 17.52 -10.58
C LYS A 159 6.29 17.20 -12.05
N ALA A 160 6.40 15.92 -12.41
CA ALA A 160 6.65 15.48 -13.78
C ALA A 160 5.41 15.54 -14.71
N GLN A 161 4.23 15.80 -14.14
CA GLN A 161 2.95 15.86 -14.83
C GLN A 161 2.33 17.27 -14.74
N LYS A 162 1.27 17.57 -15.53
CA LYS A 162 0.64 18.91 -15.59
C LYS A 162 -0.86 18.91 -15.29
N GLU A 163 -1.45 17.74 -15.17
CA GLU A 163 -2.86 17.47 -14.96
C GLU A 163 -3.31 17.80 -13.52
N PHE A 164 -2.41 17.67 -12.55
CA PHE A 164 -2.65 17.91 -11.14
C PHE A 164 -1.76 19.02 -10.59
N ALA A 165 -2.35 19.93 -9.82
CA ALA A 165 -1.68 21.03 -9.11
C ALA A 165 -1.95 20.96 -7.60
N ASP A 166 -1.36 21.88 -6.83
CA ASP A 166 -1.56 22.01 -5.38
C ASP A 166 -1.37 20.70 -4.60
N PHE A 167 -0.39 19.89 -5.04
CA PHE A 167 -0.07 18.63 -4.41
C PHE A 167 0.25 18.83 -2.92
N CYS A 168 -0.46 18.09 -2.07
CA CYS A 168 -0.36 18.22 -0.63
C CYS A 168 -0.36 16.83 0.02
N ILE A 169 0.61 16.63 0.91
CA ILE A 169 0.65 15.50 1.83
C ILE A 169 0.40 16.05 3.22
N ALA A 170 -0.73 15.69 3.81
CA ALA A 170 -1.07 16.02 5.19
C ALA A 170 -0.94 14.78 6.07
N SER A 171 -0.66 14.98 7.36
CA SER A 171 -0.74 13.90 8.34
C SER A 171 -1.35 14.38 9.65
N GLU A 172 -2.13 13.52 10.29
CA GLU A 172 -2.76 13.75 11.59
C GLU A 172 -2.68 12.47 12.43
N VAL A 173 -2.81 12.60 13.76
CA VAL A 173 -2.82 11.46 14.68
C VAL A 173 -4.23 11.31 15.23
N VAL A 174 -4.81 10.12 15.04
CA VAL A 174 -6.16 9.77 15.49
C VAL A 174 -6.13 8.50 16.32
N ALA A 175 -7.06 8.36 17.27
CA ALA A 175 -7.30 7.10 17.97
C ALA A 175 -8.76 6.71 17.76
N LEU A 176 -9.00 5.53 17.20
CA LEU A 176 -10.32 5.06 16.81
C LEU A 176 -10.70 3.83 17.64
N SER A 177 -11.97 3.72 18.01
CA SER A 177 -12.50 2.55 18.74
C SER A 177 -12.56 1.30 17.87
N ALA A 178 -12.53 1.46 16.55
CA ALA A 178 -12.45 0.38 15.57
C ALA A 178 -11.74 0.91 14.32
N VAL A 179 -10.98 0.04 13.66
CA VAL A 179 -10.27 0.35 12.42
C VAL A 179 -10.74 -0.65 11.36
N ALA A 180 -11.30 -0.13 10.27
CA ALA A 180 -11.65 -0.94 9.10
C ALA A 180 -10.40 -1.11 8.24
N LEU A 181 -10.15 -2.34 7.79
CA LEU A 181 -8.99 -2.76 7.01
C LEU A 181 -9.42 -3.36 5.67
#